data_AF-A0A2V9WJG7-F1
#
_entry.id   AF-A0A2V9WJG7-F1
#
_cell.length_a   1.000
_cell.length_b   1.000
_cell.length_c   1.000
_cell.angle_alpha   90.00
_cell.angle_beta   90.00
_cell.angle_gamma   90.00
#
_symmetry.space_group_name_H-M   'P 1'
#
loop_
_entity.id
_entity.type
_entity.pdbx_description
1 polymer ?
#
loop_
_entity_poly.entity_id
_entity_poly.type
_entity_poly.pdbx_seq_one_letter_code
_entity_poly.pdbx_strand_id
1 'polypeptide(L)'
;MHTGSSKSPESRVWRDLYKAALFEHDERKFPERIADAEKALVQRARELFHNGGDNIEEQHALDDAMYALHALRNKFKFDTHQTRPSSEAA
;
A
#
# COMPACT_ATOMS: atom_id res chain seq x y z
N MET A 1 24.33 -1.66 -24.90
CA MET A 1 23.05 -2.37 -25.13
C MET A 1 22.66 -3.07 -23.84
N HIS A 2 21.44 -2.79 -23.37
CA HIS A 2 20.67 -3.41 -22.28
C HIS A 2 21.44 -4.00 -21.10
N THR A 3 21.75 -3.18 -20.09
CA THR A 3 21.83 -3.71 -18.72
C THR A 3 20.41 -3.98 -18.27
N GLY A 4 19.92 -5.18 -18.56
CA GLY A 4 18.63 -5.67 -18.08
C GLY A 4 18.60 -5.48 -16.57
N SER A 5 17.80 -4.51 -16.14
CA SER A 5 17.41 -4.31 -14.75
C SER A 5 16.84 -5.64 -14.28
N SER A 6 17.70 -6.43 -13.64
CA SER A 6 17.31 -7.67 -12.98
C SER A 6 16.54 -7.22 -11.76
N LYS A 7 15.25 -6.89 -11.99
CA LYS A 7 14.28 -6.51 -10.98
C LYS A 7 14.33 -7.58 -9.92
N SER A 8 15.00 -7.28 -8.81
CA SER A 8 15.18 -8.20 -7.69
C SER A 8 13.81 -8.69 -7.23
N PRO A 9 13.71 -9.88 -6.63
CA PRO A 9 12.46 -10.35 -6.03
C PRO A 9 11.81 -9.29 -5.13
N GLU A 10 12.64 -8.55 -4.38
CA GLU A 10 12.27 -7.41 -3.54
C GLU A 10 11.53 -6.29 -4.29
N SER A 11 11.85 -6.04 -5.57
CA SER A 11 11.13 -5.06 -6.39
C SER A 11 9.68 -5.44 -6.65
N ARG A 12 9.30 -6.72 -6.50
CA ARG A 12 7.91 -7.17 -6.69
C ARG A 12 7.12 -7.21 -5.39
N VAL A 13 7.79 -7.35 -4.25
CA VAL A 13 7.15 -7.51 -2.92
C VAL A 13 6.18 -6.36 -2.63
N TRP A 14 6.59 -5.11 -2.86
CA TRP A 14 5.71 -3.96 -2.60
C TRP A 14 4.46 -3.97 -3.48
N ARG A 15 4.55 -4.46 -4.72
CA ARG A 15 3.40 -4.54 -5.65
C ARG A 15 2.41 -5.60 -5.21
N ASP A 16 2.90 -6.73 -4.72
CA ASP A 16 2.05 -7.82 -4.25
C ASP A 16 1.33 -7.44 -2.95
N LEU A 17 2.03 -6.79 -2.01
CA LEU A 17 1.42 -6.27 -0.78
C LEU A 17 0.43 -5.14 -1.06
N TYR A 18 0.75 -4.24 -1.98
CA TYR A 18 -0.18 -3.21 -2.43
C TYR A 18 -1.47 -3.80 -3.01
N LYS A 19 -1.37 -4.80 -3.90
CA LYS A 19 -2.53 -5.50 -4.43
C LYS A 19 -3.31 -6.24 -3.33
N ALA A 20 -2.60 -6.88 -2.41
CA ALA A 20 -3.24 -7.56 -1.29
C ALA A 20 -4.05 -6.59 -0.42
N ALA A 21 -3.58 -5.34 -0.23
CA ALA A 21 -4.34 -4.31 0.48
C ALA A 21 -5.57 -3.82 -0.31
N LEU A 22 -5.46 -3.66 -1.64
CA LEU A 22 -6.59 -3.23 -2.48
C LEU A 22 -7.70 -4.29 -2.60
N PHE A 23 -7.33 -5.57 -2.60
CA PHE A 23 -8.24 -6.69 -2.79
C PHE A 23 -8.49 -7.48 -1.49
N GLU A 24 -8.15 -6.92 -0.33
CA GLU A 24 -8.58 -7.49 0.94
C GLU A 24 -10.11 -7.36 1.05
N HIS A 25 -10.77 -8.38 1.57
CA HIS A 25 -12.23 -8.40 1.75
C HIS A 25 -12.61 -8.55 3.23
N ASP A 26 -11.66 -8.97 4.07
CA ASP A 26 -11.84 -9.11 5.50
C ASP A 26 -11.54 -7.77 6.19
N GLU A 27 -12.59 -7.13 6.71
CA GLU A 27 -12.49 -5.82 7.36
C GLU A 27 -11.50 -5.78 8.52
N ARG A 28 -11.33 -6.92 9.20
CA ARG A 28 -10.42 -7.04 10.34
C ARG A 28 -8.95 -7.05 9.91
N LYS A 29 -8.68 -7.43 8.67
CA LYS A 29 -7.33 -7.50 8.10
C LYS A 29 -6.92 -6.24 7.36
N PHE A 30 -7.86 -5.39 6.93
CA PHE A 30 -7.52 -4.14 6.23
C PHE A 30 -6.45 -3.30 6.93
N PRO A 31 -6.52 -3.04 8.26
CA PRO A 31 -5.49 -2.23 8.92
C PRO A 31 -4.09 -2.83 8.80
N GLU A 32 -3.98 -4.14 8.95
CA GLU A 32 -2.71 -4.89 8.84
C GLU A 32 -2.20 -4.87 7.40
N ARG A 33 -3.05 -5.19 6.41
CA ARG A 33 -2.68 -5.20 4.99
C ARG A 33 -2.20 -3.84 4.50
N ILE A 34 -2.89 -2.78 4.91
CA ILE A 34 -2.49 -1.41 4.57
C ILE A 34 -1.12 -1.09 5.19
N ALA A 35 -0.91 -1.43 6.47
CA ALA A 35 0.35 -1.18 7.15
C ALA A 35 1.53 -1.95 6.51
N ASP A 36 1.32 -3.21 6.13
CA ASP A 36 2.33 -4.02 5.45
C ASP A 36 2.69 -3.44 4.08
N ALA A 37 1.69 -3.00 3.31
CA ALA A 37 1.90 -2.36 2.03
C ALA A 37 2.64 -1.02 2.17
N GLU A 38 2.21 -0.14 3.09
CA GLU A 38 2.87 1.14 3.40
C GLU A 38 4.35 0.91 3.76
N LYS A 39 4.64 -0.08 4.62
CA LYS A 39 6.01 -0.44 5.02
C LYS A 39 6.86 -0.88 3.84
N ALA A 40 6.32 -1.74 2.97
CA ALA A 40 7.05 -2.23 1.79
C ALA A 40 7.32 -1.11 0.77
N LEU A 41 6.36 -0.20 0.57
CA LEU A 41 6.53 0.99 -0.27
C LEU A 41 7.66 1.90 0.25
N VAL A 42 7.68 2.20 1.56
CA VAL A 42 8.74 3.02 2.18
C VAL A 42 10.10 2.34 2.05
N GLN A 43 10.17 1.02 2.28
CA GLN A 43 11.40 0.27 2.13
C GLN A 43 11.92 0.34 0.68
N ARG A 44 11.05 0.16 -0.31
CA ARG A 44 11.43 0.27 -1.71
C ARG A 44 11.89 1.67 -2.09
N ALA A 45 11.19 2.71 -1.62
CA ALA A 45 11.58 4.10 -1.88
C ALA A 45 13.00 4.39 -1.35
N ARG A 46 13.33 3.88 -0.16
CA ARG A 46 14.69 4.00 0.42
C ARG A 46 15.75 3.29 -0.42
N GLU A 47 15.45 2.10 -0.92
CA GLU A 47 16.36 1.37 -1.81
C GLU A 47 16.62 2.13 -3.11
N LEU A 48 15.56 2.68 -3.73
CA LEU A 48 15.68 3.46 -4.95
C LEU A 48 16.51 4.73 -4.73
N PHE A 49 16.34 5.39 -3.58
CA PHE A 49 17.14 6.55 -3.20
C PHE A 49 18.63 6.21 -3.08
N HIS A 50 18.98 5.09 -2.44
CA HIS A 50 20.38 4.68 -2.27
C HIS A 50 21.03 4.12 -3.54
N ASN A 51 20.27 3.45 -4.40
CA ASN A 51 20.82 2.75 -5.57
C ASN A 51 21.03 3.66 -6.80
N GLY A 52 20.67 4.95 -6.72
CA GLY A 52 21.13 6.00 -7.65
C GLY A 52 20.90 5.72 -9.14
N GLY A 53 19.80 5.06 -9.49
CA GLY A 53 19.48 4.67 -10.87
C GLY A 53 18.26 5.40 -11.45
N ASP A 54 18.11 5.34 -12.77
CA ASP A 54 16.96 5.87 -13.50
C ASP A 54 15.72 5.00 -13.26
N ASN A 55 15.07 5.21 -12.11
CA ASN A 55 13.88 4.50 -11.66
C ASN A 55 12.67 5.43 -11.54
N ILE A 56 12.62 6.50 -12.34
CA ILE A 56 11.59 7.54 -12.27
C ILE A 56 10.18 6.95 -12.35
N GLU A 57 9.96 5.99 -13.27
CA GLU A 57 8.67 5.31 -13.41
C GLU A 57 8.28 4.54 -12.14
N GLU A 58 9.24 3.86 -11.50
CA GLU A 58 8.96 3.14 -10.26
C GLU A 58 8.71 4.11 -9.11
N GLN A 59 9.44 5.24 -9.03
CA GLN A 59 9.21 6.28 -8.03
C GLN A 59 7.78 6.84 -8.10
N HIS A 60 7.32 7.22 -9.29
CA HIS A 60 5.93 7.68 -9.48
C HIS A 60 4.92 6.61 -9.07
N ALA A 61 5.17 5.34 -9.41
CA ALA A 61 4.28 4.25 -9.01
C ALA A 61 4.24 4.04 -7.49
N LEU A 62 5.34 4.29 -6.76
CA LEU A 62 5.34 4.24 -5.29
C LEU A 62 4.54 5.40 -4.68
N ASP A 63 4.66 6.62 -5.25
CA ASP A 63 3.92 7.79 -4.78
C ASP A 63 2.41 7.62 -4.98
N ASP A 64 1.99 7.17 -6.17
CA ASP A 64 0.59 6.87 -6.49
C ASP A 64 0.01 5.79 -5.57
N ALA A 65 0.79 4.73 -5.32
CA ALA A 65 0.38 3.64 -4.43
C ALA A 65 0.25 4.11 -2.98
N MET A 66 1.17 4.93 -2.48
CA MET A 66 1.10 5.50 -1.13
C MET A 66 -0.13 6.40 -0.98
N TYR A 67 -0.41 7.25 -1.98
CA TYR A 67 -1.61 8.07 -1.99
C TYR A 67 -2.90 7.23 -1.95
N ALA A 68 -2.98 6.19 -2.78
CA ALA A 68 -4.12 5.28 -2.82
C ALA A 68 -4.34 4.56 -1.47
N LEU A 69 -3.27 4.11 -0.80
CA LEU A 69 -3.37 3.46 0.52
C LEU A 69 -3.85 4.43 1.60
N HIS A 70 -3.37 5.68 1.62
CA HIS A 70 -3.87 6.69 2.55
C HIS A 70 -5.36 6.98 2.33
N ALA A 71 -5.80 7.09 1.08
CA ALA A 71 -7.22 7.26 0.75
C ALA A 71 -8.05 6.06 1.24
N LEU A 72 -7.58 4.84 0.98
CA LEU A 72 -8.22 3.60 1.41
C LEU A 72 -8.35 3.54 2.94
N ARG A 73 -7.26 3.81 3.66
CA ARG A 73 -7.23 3.85 5.13
C ARG A 73 -8.23 4.83 5.71
N ASN A 74 -8.35 6.01 5.11
CA ASN A 74 -9.27 7.03 5.57
C ASN A 74 -10.73 6.59 5.39
N LYS A 75 -11.07 5.94 4.26
CA LYS A 75 -12.43 5.40 4.05
C LYS A 75 -12.84 4.45 5.18
N PHE A 76 -11.97 3.52 5.58
CA PHE A 76 -12.28 2.57 6.66
C PHE A 76 -12.34 3.20 8.04
N LYS A 77 -11.53 4.23 8.32
CA LYS A 77 -11.66 4.98 9.58
C LYS A 77 -13.05 5.59 9.72
N PHE A 78 -13.60 6.16 8.65
CA PHE A 78 -14.94 6.77 8.69
C PHE A 78 -16.06 5.73 8.77
N ASP A 79 -15.91 4.56 8.15
CA ASP A 79 -16.91 3.49 8.18
C ASP A 79 -17.12 2.94 9.61
N THR A 80 -16.02 2.77 10.37
CA THR A 80 -16.07 2.31 11.77
C THR A 80 -16.73 3.32 12.73
N HIS A 81 -16.87 4.58 12.33
CA HIS A 81 -17.56 5.61 13.12
C HIS A 81 -19.05 5.77 12.77
N GLN A 82 -19.55 5.05 11.76
CA GLN A 82 -20.96 5.12 11.33
C GLN A 82 -21.81 3.90 11.73
N THR A 83 -21.27 2.94 12.48
CA THR A 83 -22.09 1.95 13.20
C THR A 83 -22.51 2.50 14.57
N ARG A 84 -23.41 3.48 14.54
CA ARG A 84 -24.19 3.83 15.74
C ARG A 84 -25.11 2.64 16.00
N PRO A 85 -25.03 1.94 17.15
CA PRO A 85 -26.03 0.93 17.46
C PRO A 85 -27.39 1.64 17.44
N SER A 86 -28.32 1.10 16.65
CA SER A 86 -29.74 1.35 16.88
C SER A 86 -30.00 0.98 18.32
N SER A 87 -30.05 2.00 19.19
CA SER A 87 -30.56 1.87 20.54
C SER A 87 -32.04 1.52 20.39
N GLU A 88 -32.28 0.22 20.38
CA GLU A 88 -33.17 -0.51 21.27
C GLU A 88 -34.59 0.07 21.46
N ALA A 89 -35.53 -0.77 21.05
CA ALA A 89 -36.95 -0.71 21.35
C ALA A 89 -37.23 -0.70 22.87
N ALA A 90 -38.21 0.11 23.26
CA ALA A 90 -39.18 -0.18 24.32
C ALA A 90 -40.40 0.74 24.14
#